data_AF-A0A842S1K9-F1
#
_entry.id   AF-A0A842S1K9-F1
#
_cell.length_a   1.000
_cell.length_b   1.000
_cell.length_c   1.000
_cell.angle_alpha   90.00
_cell.angle_beta   90.00
_cell.angle_gamma   90.00
#
_symmetry.space_group_name_H-M   'P 1'
#
loop_
_entity.id
_entity.type
_entity.pdbx_description
1 polymer ?
#
loop_
_entity_poly.entity_id
_entity_poly.type
_entity_poly.pdbx_seq_one_letter_code
_entity_poly.pdbx_strand_id
1 'polypeptide(L)'
;MIYKTPNTQNKYYYLRFTFYLLVFVLIIFFIIYISNQFFKPELTFGKSSFDSFLLIVIIISIIIIVPILTILTVKEYKNYLKRQSQGSHNFKNQKLAEIFENEIRKKIIKAILENPGIHTNELLRELDLAKGQLQWHLEILLSNNIIKTKKLGQYTTFYSKLKNNHLDYTKILISKSDTTSNILYLIKKNPGINSKTISETLNLSRSSVKYHIDKLVKNKIIFFHDAGNEKKLYFNRR
;
A
#
# COMPACT_ATOMS: atom_id res chain seq x y z
N MET A 1 2.93 -19.65 16.92
CA MET A 1 4.35 -19.27 17.08
C MET A 1 4.45 -17.78 17.25
N ILE A 2 4.78 -17.32 18.46
CA ILE A 2 4.90 -15.91 18.83
C ILE A 2 6.30 -15.45 18.41
N TYR A 3 6.39 -14.55 17.43
CA TYR A 3 7.65 -13.93 17.05
C TYR A 3 8.09 -12.97 18.18
N LYS A 4 9.08 -13.42 18.97
CA LYS A 4 9.78 -12.59 19.95
C LYS A 4 10.56 -11.52 19.17
N THR A 5 10.11 -10.28 19.24
CA THR A 5 10.81 -9.14 18.65
C THR A 5 12.21 -9.05 19.28
N PRO A 6 13.28 -8.84 18.48
CA PRO A 6 14.60 -8.61 19.04
C PRO A 6 14.55 -7.33 19.86
N ASN A 7 14.94 -7.45 21.14
CA ASN A 7 14.86 -6.43 22.16
C ASN A 7 15.61 -5.15 21.75
N THR A 8 14.92 -4.21 21.11
CA THR A 8 15.46 -2.92 20.67
C THR A 8 15.88 -2.04 21.85
N GLN A 9 15.38 -2.31 23.06
CA GLN A 9 15.76 -1.55 24.26
C GLN A 9 17.25 -1.70 24.61
N ASN A 10 17.83 -2.88 24.37
CA ASN A 10 19.25 -3.11 24.68
C ASN A 10 20.19 -2.28 23.78
N LYS A 11 19.81 -1.96 22.54
CA LYS A 11 20.72 -1.25 21.64
C LYS A 11 20.80 0.26 21.94
N TYR A 12 19.67 0.88 22.29
CA TYR A 12 19.66 2.27 22.76
C TYR A 12 20.32 2.42 24.13
N TYR A 13 20.31 1.36 24.96
CA TYR A 13 21.03 1.33 26.22
C TYR A 13 22.54 1.51 26.04
N TYR A 14 23.16 0.75 25.13
CA TYR A 14 24.60 0.90 24.86
C TYR A 14 24.95 2.29 24.31
N LEU A 15 24.14 2.83 23.41
CA LEU A 15 24.39 4.16 22.83
C LEU A 15 24.27 5.27 23.89
N ARG A 16 23.26 5.19 24.76
CA ARG A 16 23.10 6.08 25.92
C ARG A 16 24.27 5.92 26.90
N PHE A 17 24.64 4.69 27.20
CA PHE A 17 25.76 4.37 28.09
C PHE A 17 27.08 4.96 27.58
N THR A 18 27.40 4.78 26.30
CA THR A 18 28.63 5.35 25.70
C THR A 18 28.63 6.88 25.72
N PHE A 19 27.46 7.51 25.54
CA PHE A 19 27.32 8.95 25.64
C PHE A 19 27.56 9.45 27.08
N TYR A 20 26.93 8.82 28.08
CA TYR A 20 27.14 9.18 29.49
C TYR A 20 28.58 8.92 29.96
N LEU A 21 29.22 7.85 29.47
CA LEU A 21 30.62 7.56 29.76
C LEU A 21 31.55 8.66 29.21
N LEU A 22 31.27 9.16 27.99
CA LEU A 22 32.04 10.24 27.39
C LEU A 22 31.86 11.57 28.15
N VAL A 23 30.63 11.91 28.53
CA VAL A 23 30.34 13.09 29.36
C VAL A 23 31.04 12.98 30.72
N PHE A 24 31.03 11.80 31.34
CA PHE A 24 31.70 11.54 32.62
C PHE A 24 33.22 11.75 32.53
N VAL A 25 33.86 11.24 31.47
CA VAL A 25 35.30 11.46 31.24
C VAL A 25 35.61 12.95 31.07
N LEU A 26 34.79 13.69 30.32
CA LEU A 26 34.96 15.15 30.15
C LEU A 26 34.81 15.91 31.48
N ILE A 27 33.86 15.50 32.34
CA ILE A 27 33.69 16.08 33.67
C ILE A 27 34.92 15.81 34.54
N ILE A 28 35.50 14.61 34.50
CA ILE A 28 36.73 14.29 35.24
C ILE A 28 37.89 15.19 34.78
N PHE A 29 38.09 15.34 33.47
CA PHE A 29 39.12 16.23 32.95
C PHE A 29 38.90 17.69 33.37
N PHE A 30 37.65 18.14 33.39
CA PHE A 30 37.29 19.48 33.86
C PHE A 30 37.59 19.66 35.35
N ILE A 31 37.28 18.67 36.18
CA ILE A 31 37.60 18.69 37.61
C ILE A 31 39.11 18.70 37.83
N ILE A 32 39.88 17.89 37.10
CA ILE A 32 41.35 17.89 37.17
C ILE A 32 41.91 19.25 36.76
N TYR A 33 41.36 19.87 35.70
CA TYR A 33 41.76 21.20 35.27
C TYR A 33 41.50 22.27 36.33
N ILE A 34 40.29 22.29 36.92
CA ILE A 34 39.93 23.23 38.00
C ILE A 34 40.80 22.99 39.24
N SER A 35 41.02 21.73 39.61
CA SER A 35 41.88 21.36 40.75
C SER A 35 43.31 21.84 40.53
N ASN A 36 43.87 21.65 39.33
CA ASN A 36 45.20 22.14 38.97
C ASN A 36 45.31 23.67 38.98
N GLN A 37 44.22 24.38 38.66
CA GLN A 37 44.18 25.85 38.77
C GLN A 37 44.08 26.34 40.21
N PHE A 38 43.38 25.61 41.08
CA PHE A 38 43.20 25.99 42.49
C PHE A 38 44.36 25.59 43.39
N PHE A 39 45.07 24.49 43.09
CA PHE A 39 46.12 23.93 43.97
C PHE A 39 47.55 24.38 43.66
N LYS A 40 47.80 25.29 42.71
CA LYS A 40 49.14 25.88 42.53
C LYS A 40 49.35 26.98 43.58
N PRO A 41 50.15 26.77 44.64
CA PRO A 41 50.56 27.84 45.52
C PRO A 41 51.65 28.65 44.80
N GLU A 42 51.75 29.93 45.13
CA GLU A 42 52.63 30.92 44.53
C GLU A 42 54.07 30.42 44.28
N LEU A 43 54.41 30.09 43.03
CA LEU A 43 55.79 30.16 42.54
C LEU A 43 55.75 30.65 41.08
N THR A 44 56.09 31.91 40.91
CA THR A 44 56.15 32.66 39.66
C THR A 44 57.42 32.33 38.87
N PHE A 45 57.31 31.56 37.78
CA PHE A 45 57.99 31.82 36.49
C PHE A 45 57.52 30.78 35.46
N GLY A 46 56.85 31.23 34.38
CA GLY A 46 56.39 30.36 33.29
C GLY A 46 54.87 30.16 33.17
N LYS A 47 54.08 31.20 33.44
CA LYS A 47 52.65 31.24 33.12
C LYS A 47 52.50 31.59 31.63
N SER A 48 52.14 30.63 30.75
CA SER A 48 51.31 30.89 29.54
C SER A 48 51.22 29.78 28.47
N SER A 49 52.01 28.69 28.48
CA SER A 49 52.03 27.80 27.30
C SER A 49 51.18 26.54 27.42
N PHE A 50 51.23 25.85 28.56
CA PHE A 50 50.65 24.51 28.70
C PHE A 50 49.13 24.50 28.92
N ASP A 51 48.58 25.47 29.65
CA ASP A 51 47.14 25.51 29.94
C ASP A 51 46.33 25.86 28.68
N SER A 52 46.81 26.81 27.87
CA SER A 52 46.20 27.16 26.59
C SER A 52 46.34 26.03 25.56
N PHE A 53 47.49 25.36 25.52
CA PHE A 53 47.70 24.21 24.63
C PHE A 53 46.74 23.05 24.96
N LEU A 54 46.57 22.70 26.23
CA LEU A 54 45.62 21.66 26.64
C LEU A 54 44.18 22.01 26.28
N LEU A 55 43.78 23.28 26.48
CA LEU A 55 42.45 23.75 26.12
C LEU A 55 42.21 23.64 24.61
N ILE A 56 43.21 23.98 23.79
CA ILE A 56 43.16 23.83 22.33
C ILE A 56 43.04 22.37 21.92
N VAL A 57 43.79 21.45 22.54
CA VAL A 57 43.72 20.01 22.26
C VAL A 57 42.34 19.43 22.60
N ILE A 58 41.73 19.86 23.71
CA ILE A 58 40.38 19.45 24.09
C ILE A 58 39.34 19.94 23.07
N ILE A 59 39.43 21.20 22.66
CA ILE A 59 38.52 21.77 21.64
C ILE A 59 38.64 21.02 20.31
N ILE A 60 39.86 20.76 19.86
CA ILE A 60 40.11 20.01 18.61
C ILE A 60 39.54 18.59 18.72
N SER A 61 39.72 17.93 19.87
CA SER A 61 39.18 16.60 20.11
C SER A 61 37.64 16.59 20.05
N ILE A 62 36.98 17.59 20.63
CA ILE A 62 35.51 17.72 20.57
C ILE A 62 35.04 17.96 19.13
N ILE A 63 35.72 18.83 18.38
CA ILE A 63 35.40 19.15 16.99
C ILE A 63 35.53 17.91 16.09
N ILE A 64 36.44 16.97 16.40
CA ILE A 64 36.61 15.74 15.64
C ILE A 64 35.61 14.65 16.07
N ILE A 65 35.36 14.52 17.38
CA ILE A 65 34.52 13.46 17.94
C ILE A 65 33.04 13.68 17.63
N VAL A 66 32.55 14.91 17.72
CA VAL A 66 31.11 15.22 17.52
C VAL A 66 30.63 14.83 16.10
N PRO A 67 31.33 15.18 15.00
CA PRO A 67 30.98 14.74 13.65
C PRO A 67 31.05 13.22 13.45
N ILE A 68 32.02 12.54 14.08
CA ILE A 68 32.14 11.08 13.99
C ILE A 68 30.91 10.41 14.62
N LEU A 69 30.47 10.89 15.78
CA LEU A 69 29.28 10.39 16.46
C LEU A 69 28.00 10.67 15.65
N THR A 70 27.87 11.84 15.02
CA THR A 70 26.71 12.14 14.16
C THR A 70 26.69 11.28 12.89
N ILE A 71 27.84 11.05 12.25
CA ILE A 71 27.94 10.17 11.07
C ILE A 71 27.56 8.73 11.44
N LEU A 72 28.03 8.22 12.58
CA LEU A 72 27.69 6.88 13.07
C LEU A 72 26.17 6.73 13.29
N THR A 73 25.54 7.67 13.98
CA THR A 73 24.09 7.62 14.26
C THR A 73 23.25 7.70 12.98
N VAL A 74 23.60 8.57 12.03
CA VAL A 74 22.92 8.68 10.73
C VAL A 74 23.10 7.40 9.90
N LYS A 75 24.31 6.81 9.88
CA LYS A 75 24.58 5.55 9.15
C LYS A 75 23.76 4.39 9.74
N GLU A 76 23.66 4.31 11.06
CA GLU A 76 22.83 3.30 11.73
C GLU A 76 21.34 3.50 11.45
N TYR A 77 20.85 4.75 11.50
CA TYR A 77 19.46 5.08 11.20
C TYR A 77 19.10 4.76 9.74
N LYS A 78 19.99 5.12 8.79
CA LYS A 78 19.85 4.76 7.37
C LYS A 78 19.80 3.25 7.17
N ASN A 79 20.64 2.51 7.89
CA ASN A 79 20.65 1.05 7.84
C ASN A 79 19.38 0.43 8.46
N TYR A 80 18.85 1.01 9.54
CA TYR A 80 17.56 0.62 10.12
C TYR A 80 16.42 0.78 9.11
N LEU A 81 16.31 1.96 8.48
CA LEU A 81 15.28 2.21 7.46
C LEU A 81 15.45 1.28 6.25
N LYS A 82 16.69 1.04 5.80
CA LYS A 82 16.97 0.11 4.68
C LYS A 82 16.52 -1.32 5.01
N ARG A 83 16.74 -1.80 6.25
CA ARG A 83 16.29 -3.14 6.70
C ARG A 83 14.77 -3.23 6.76
N GLN A 84 14.08 -2.17 7.20
CA GLN A 84 12.63 -2.12 7.26
C GLN A 84 11.97 -2.08 5.86
N SER A 85 12.54 -1.30 4.93
CA SER A 85 12.05 -1.18 3.55
C SER A 85 12.35 -2.44 2.71
N GLN A 86 13.56 -2.99 2.79
CA GLN A 86 13.94 -4.18 2.01
C GLN A 86 13.34 -5.48 2.56
N GLY A 87 13.17 -5.62 3.88
CA GLY A 87 12.53 -6.79 4.48
C GLY A 87 11.07 -6.96 4.08
N SER A 88 10.33 -5.86 3.93
CA SER A 88 8.91 -5.89 3.52
C SER A 88 8.75 -6.18 2.02
N HIS A 89 9.54 -5.53 1.16
CA HIS A 89 9.41 -5.69 -0.29
C HIS A 89 9.95 -7.03 -0.80
N ASN A 90 11.13 -7.48 -0.36
CA ASN A 90 11.68 -8.76 -0.82
C ASN A 90 10.89 -9.95 -0.27
N PHE A 91 10.45 -9.91 0.99
CA PHE A 91 9.64 -10.99 1.55
C PHE A 91 8.26 -11.07 0.89
N LYS A 92 7.62 -9.92 0.62
CA LYS A 92 6.35 -9.87 -0.12
C LYS A 92 6.53 -10.36 -1.57
N ASN A 93 7.63 -9.99 -2.24
CA ASN A 93 7.92 -10.44 -3.60
C ASN A 93 8.22 -11.95 -3.68
N GLN A 94 9.01 -12.49 -2.75
CA GLN A 94 9.29 -13.92 -2.65
C GLN A 94 8.02 -14.72 -2.34
N LYS A 95 7.21 -14.25 -1.40
CA LYS A 95 5.91 -14.86 -1.06
C LYS A 95 4.93 -14.80 -2.23
N LEU A 96 4.89 -13.70 -2.97
CA LEU A 96 4.08 -13.58 -4.18
C LEU A 96 4.56 -14.56 -5.25
N ALA A 97 5.88 -14.65 -5.50
CA ALA A 97 6.44 -15.61 -6.45
C ALA A 97 6.01 -17.04 -6.10
N GLU A 98 6.16 -17.46 -4.84
CA GLU A 98 5.72 -18.78 -4.37
C GLU A 98 4.20 -19.01 -4.56
N ILE A 99 3.37 -17.99 -4.35
CA ILE A 99 1.94 -18.07 -4.61
C ILE A 99 1.67 -18.31 -6.09
N PHE A 100 2.35 -17.56 -6.96
CA PHE A 100 2.21 -17.69 -8.40
C PHE A 100 2.87 -18.95 -8.97
N GLU A 101 3.83 -19.61 -8.31
CA GLU A 101 4.44 -20.86 -8.80
C GLU A 101 3.48 -22.06 -8.79
N ASN A 102 2.46 -22.04 -7.94
CA ASN A 102 1.54 -23.17 -7.82
C ASN A 102 0.55 -23.23 -9.00
N GLU A 103 0.62 -24.32 -9.75
CA GLU A 103 -0.20 -24.54 -10.95
C GLU A 103 -1.71 -24.45 -10.71
N ILE A 104 -2.22 -24.94 -9.58
CA ILE A 104 -3.64 -24.85 -9.26
C ILE A 104 -4.04 -23.39 -8.99
N ARG A 105 -3.20 -22.63 -8.27
CA ARG A 105 -3.44 -21.19 -8.06
C ARG A 105 -3.39 -20.41 -9.37
N LYS A 106 -2.47 -20.73 -10.28
CA LYS A 106 -2.42 -20.15 -11.64
C LYS A 106 -3.72 -20.41 -12.39
N LYS A 107 -4.21 -21.65 -12.40
CA LYS A 107 -5.49 -22.03 -13.03
C LYS A 107 -6.68 -21.29 -12.44
N ILE A 108 -6.79 -21.19 -11.11
CA ILE A 108 -7.85 -20.43 -10.44
C ILE A 108 -7.79 -18.95 -10.82
N ILE A 109 -6.60 -18.34 -10.79
CA ILE A 109 -6.43 -16.93 -11.18
C ILE A 109 -6.84 -16.73 -12.64
N LYS A 110 -6.44 -17.62 -13.55
CA LYS A 110 -6.79 -17.57 -14.96
C LYS A 110 -8.31 -17.61 -15.16
N ALA A 111 -9.00 -18.59 -14.56
CA ALA A 111 -10.46 -18.70 -14.62
C ALA A 111 -11.17 -17.44 -14.11
N ILE A 112 -10.69 -16.84 -13.01
CA ILE A 112 -11.24 -15.58 -12.47
C ILE A 112 -10.96 -14.38 -13.39
N LEU A 113 -9.82 -14.37 -14.09
CA LEU A 113 -9.47 -13.30 -15.03
C LEU A 113 -10.28 -13.37 -16.33
N GLU A 114 -10.55 -14.58 -16.81
CA GLU A 114 -11.36 -14.86 -18.00
C GLU A 114 -12.86 -14.65 -17.72
N ASN A 115 -13.33 -15.08 -16.53
CA ASN A 115 -14.72 -14.97 -16.10
C ASN A 115 -14.87 -14.16 -14.79
N PRO A 116 -14.75 -12.82 -14.80
CA PRO A 116 -14.92 -12.01 -13.59
C PRO A 116 -16.31 -12.17 -12.98
N GLY A 117 -16.37 -12.60 -11.72
CA GLY A 117 -17.61 -12.92 -11.03
C GLY A 117 -18.02 -14.40 -11.12
N ILE A 118 -17.13 -15.28 -11.59
CA ILE A 118 -17.28 -16.73 -11.50
C ILE A 118 -17.58 -17.16 -10.06
N HIS A 119 -18.51 -18.10 -9.90
CA HIS A 119 -18.93 -18.58 -8.58
C HIS A 119 -18.18 -19.85 -8.16
N THR A 120 -18.14 -20.16 -6.87
CA THR A 120 -17.39 -21.31 -6.33
C THR A 120 -17.70 -22.63 -7.04
N ASN A 121 -18.99 -22.92 -7.29
CA ASN A 121 -19.40 -24.18 -7.93
C ASN A 121 -19.04 -24.28 -9.43
N GLU A 122 -18.68 -23.16 -10.06
CA GLU A 122 -18.27 -23.12 -11.47
C GLU A 122 -16.77 -23.37 -11.52
N LEU A 123 -16.00 -22.73 -10.63
CA LEU A 123 -14.58 -23.04 -10.41
C LEU A 123 -14.35 -24.53 -10.08
N LEU A 124 -15.22 -25.15 -9.27
CA LEU A 124 -15.12 -26.59 -8.98
C LEU A 124 -15.28 -27.44 -10.24
N ARG A 125 -16.22 -27.07 -11.12
CA ARG A 125 -16.52 -27.81 -12.34
C ARG A 125 -15.47 -27.59 -13.43
N GLU A 126 -15.05 -26.35 -13.62
CA GLU A 126 -14.10 -25.96 -14.67
C GLU A 126 -12.68 -26.47 -14.39
N LEU A 127 -12.29 -26.54 -13.12
CA LEU A 127 -10.92 -26.89 -12.72
C LEU A 127 -10.77 -28.34 -12.25
N ASP A 128 -11.88 -29.09 -12.17
CA ASP A 128 -11.95 -30.46 -11.67
C ASP A 128 -11.22 -30.65 -10.31
N LEU A 129 -11.57 -29.78 -9.34
CA LEU A 129 -10.93 -29.74 -8.02
C LEU A 129 -11.85 -30.24 -6.91
N ALA A 130 -11.27 -30.90 -5.91
CA ALA A 130 -11.97 -31.21 -4.68
C ALA A 130 -12.33 -29.91 -3.91
N LYS A 131 -13.50 -29.88 -3.27
CA LYS A 131 -14.01 -28.69 -2.57
C LYS A 131 -13.02 -28.10 -1.56
N GLY A 132 -12.42 -28.94 -0.72
CA GLY A 132 -11.45 -28.49 0.28
C GLY A 132 -10.18 -27.91 -0.33
N GLN A 133 -9.72 -28.48 -1.45
CA GLN A 133 -8.54 -28.00 -2.18
C GLN A 133 -8.79 -26.62 -2.77
N LEU A 134 -9.91 -26.44 -3.50
CA LEU A 134 -10.28 -25.14 -4.05
C LEU A 134 -10.42 -24.09 -2.93
N GLN A 135 -11.08 -24.44 -1.82
CA GLN A 135 -11.26 -23.55 -0.66
C GLN A 135 -9.91 -23.07 -0.12
N TRP A 136 -8.97 -23.99 0.13
CA TRP A 136 -7.63 -23.65 0.61
C TRP A 136 -6.89 -22.68 -0.33
N HIS A 137 -6.91 -22.97 -1.63
CA HIS A 137 -6.27 -22.11 -2.62
C HIS A 137 -6.93 -20.71 -2.67
N LEU A 138 -8.26 -20.64 -2.63
CA LEU A 138 -9.00 -19.37 -2.60
C LEU A 138 -8.67 -18.55 -1.34
N GLU A 139 -8.56 -19.18 -0.18
CA GLU A 139 -8.16 -18.52 1.08
C GLU A 139 -6.75 -17.93 1.00
N ILE A 140 -5.80 -18.65 0.41
CA ILE A 140 -4.45 -18.12 0.15
C ILE A 140 -4.51 -16.91 -0.77
N LEU A 141 -5.27 -16.98 -1.87
CA LEU A 141 -5.37 -15.88 -2.83
C LEU A 141 -6.09 -14.65 -2.23
N LEU A 142 -7.09 -14.86 -1.38
CA LEU A 142 -7.82 -13.79 -0.67
C LEU A 142 -6.96 -13.12 0.40
N SER A 143 -6.31 -13.91 1.27
CA SER A 143 -5.46 -13.40 2.35
C SER A 143 -4.26 -12.61 1.83
N ASN A 144 -3.74 -12.96 0.64
CA ASN A 144 -2.65 -12.23 -0.02
C ASN A 144 -3.13 -11.13 -0.96
N ASN A 145 -4.42 -10.76 -0.93
CA ASN A 145 -5.00 -9.66 -1.72
C ASN A 145 -4.82 -9.80 -3.25
N ILE A 146 -4.77 -11.02 -3.77
CA ILE A 146 -4.66 -11.28 -5.22
C ILE A 146 -6.06 -11.28 -5.87
N ILE A 147 -7.05 -11.79 -5.15
CA ILE A 147 -8.47 -11.79 -5.54
C ILE A 147 -9.34 -11.14 -4.46
N LYS A 148 -10.59 -10.84 -4.81
CA LYS A 148 -11.63 -10.30 -3.91
C LYS A 148 -12.94 -11.05 -4.15
N THR A 149 -13.78 -11.14 -3.11
CA THR A 149 -15.10 -11.75 -3.21
C THR A 149 -16.22 -10.72 -3.22
N LYS A 150 -17.38 -11.10 -3.78
CA LYS A 150 -18.64 -10.39 -3.65
C LYS A 150 -19.78 -11.39 -3.50
N LYS A 151 -20.75 -11.09 -2.62
CA LYS A 151 -22.00 -11.85 -2.55
C LYS A 151 -22.96 -11.38 -3.64
N LEU A 152 -23.47 -12.33 -4.42
CA LEU A 152 -24.53 -12.13 -5.39
C LEU A 152 -25.64 -13.14 -5.07
N GLY A 153 -26.65 -12.69 -4.30
CA GLY A 153 -27.65 -13.57 -3.71
C GLY A 153 -27.01 -14.56 -2.72
N GLN A 154 -27.28 -15.85 -2.91
CA GLN A 154 -26.69 -16.93 -2.12
C GLN A 154 -25.26 -17.32 -2.53
N TYR A 155 -24.77 -16.81 -3.67
CA TYR A 155 -23.49 -17.23 -4.25
C TYR A 155 -22.35 -16.29 -3.86
N THR A 156 -21.18 -16.90 -3.61
CA THR A 156 -19.90 -16.19 -3.49
C THR A 156 -19.24 -16.16 -4.85
N THR A 157 -18.94 -14.96 -5.33
CA THR A 157 -18.32 -14.71 -6.64
C THR A 157 -16.95 -14.07 -6.48
N PHE A 158 -16.03 -14.39 -7.39
CA PHE A 158 -14.62 -13.99 -7.28
C PHE A 158 -14.20 -13.04 -8.40
N TYR A 159 -13.33 -12.10 -8.05
CA TYR A 159 -12.79 -11.09 -8.96
C TYR A 159 -11.29 -10.90 -8.70
N SER A 160 -10.52 -10.56 -9.73
CA SER A 160 -9.12 -10.14 -9.53
C SER A 160 -9.06 -8.82 -8.75
N LYS A 161 -8.06 -8.69 -7.87
CA LYS A 161 -7.76 -7.46 -7.13
C LYS A 161 -6.75 -6.56 -7.84
N LEU A 162 -5.91 -7.13 -8.72
CA LEU A 162 -4.93 -6.41 -9.54
C LEU A 162 -5.58 -5.55 -10.63
N LYS A 163 -6.78 -5.91 -11.07
CA LYS A 163 -7.61 -4.98 -11.83
C LYS A 163 -8.15 -3.92 -10.86
N ASN A 164 -7.48 -2.77 -10.84
CA ASN A 164 -8.22 -1.51 -10.77
C ASN A 164 -9.42 -1.66 -11.71
N ASN A 165 -10.61 -1.33 -11.21
CA ASN A 165 -11.87 -1.43 -11.93
C ASN A 165 -11.91 -0.45 -13.13
N HIS A 166 -10.99 -0.58 -14.08
CA HIS A 166 -11.13 -0.12 -15.47
C HIS A 166 -11.38 -1.31 -16.42
N LEU A 167 -11.58 -2.53 -15.90
CA LEU A 167 -12.62 -3.36 -16.50
C LEU A 167 -13.94 -2.75 -16.12
N ASP A 168 -14.29 -1.76 -16.94
CA ASP A 168 -15.48 -0.96 -16.91
C ASP A 168 -16.66 -1.89 -16.61
N TYR A 169 -17.34 -1.70 -15.47
CA TYR A 169 -18.52 -2.49 -15.11
C TYR A 169 -19.55 -2.46 -16.27
N THR A 170 -19.49 -1.41 -17.10
CA THR A 170 -20.10 -1.33 -18.43
C THR A 170 -19.82 -2.57 -19.28
N LYS A 171 -18.57 -3.02 -19.47
CA LYS A 171 -18.20 -4.19 -20.30
C LYS A 171 -18.86 -5.47 -19.81
N ILE A 172 -18.95 -5.67 -18.49
CA ILE A 172 -19.60 -6.85 -17.89
C ILE A 172 -21.14 -6.74 -17.99
N LEU A 173 -21.69 -5.54 -17.94
CA LEU A 173 -23.14 -5.31 -18.08
C LEU A 173 -23.61 -5.43 -19.54
N ILE A 174 -22.79 -4.94 -20.46
CA ILE A 174 -22.92 -4.98 -21.94
C ILE A 174 -22.80 -6.44 -22.41
N SER A 175 -21.78 -7.19 -21.95
CA SER A 175 -21.57 -8.58 -22.37
C SER A 175 -22.65 -9.56 -21.93
N LYS A 176 -23.54 -9.17 -21.00
CA LYS A 176 -24.63 -10.01 -20.49
C LYS A 176 -25.98 -9.72 -21.14
N SER A 177 -26.10 -8.67 -21.98
CA SER A 177 -27.36 -8.30 -22.61
C SER A 177 -27.11 -7.39 -23.81
N ASP A 178 -27.37 -7.92 -25.01
CA ASP A 178 -27.27 -7.17 -26.27
C ASP A 178 -28.15 -5.92 -26.26
N THR A 179 -29.35 -6.00 -25.67
CA THR A 179 -30.27 -4.86 -25.50
C THR A 179 -29.64 -3.73 -24.67
N THR A 180 -28.97 -4.06 -23.57
CA THR A 180 -28.32 -3.06 -22.71
C THR A 180 -27.16 -2.37 -23.45
N SER A 181 -26.44 -3.15 -24.26
CA SER A 181 -25.34 -2.68 -25.11
C SER A 181 -25.83 -1.70 -26.18
N ASN A 182 -26.90 -2.05 -26.88
CA ASN A 182 -27.49 -1.22 -27.93
C ASN A 182 -28.03 0.10 -27.38
N ILE A 183 -28.71 0.06 -26.23
CA ILE A 183 -29.19 1.27 -25.54
C ILE A 183 -28.03 2.18 -25.15
N LEU A 184 -26.97 1.62 -24.54
CA LEU A 184 -25.81 2.39 -24.14
C LEU A 184 -25.05 2.97 -25.35
N TYR A 185 -24.96 2.22 -26.45
CA TYR A 185 -24.39 2.69 -27.70
C TYR A 185 -25.15 3.89 -28.26
N LEU A 186 -26.49 3.84 -28.28
CA LEU A 186 -27.31 4.97 -28.72
C LEU A 186 -27.10 6.23 -27.86
N ILE A 187 -27.00 6.08 -26.53
CA ILE A 187 -26.76 7.21 -25.62
C ILE A 187 -25.36 7.80 -25.82
N LYS A 188 -24.33 6.96 -26.08
CA LYS A 188 -22.97 7.43 -26.39
C LYS A 188 -22.91 8.17 -27.73
N LYS A 189 -23.61 7.65 -28.74
CA LYS A 189 -23.65 8.23 -30.09
C LYS A 189 -24.47 9.53 -30.12
N ASN A 190 -25.54 9.61 -29.34
CA ASN A 190 -26.45 10.76 -29.30
C ASN A 190 -26.62 11.28 -27.85
N PRO A 191 -25.66 12.06 -27.30
CA PRO A 191 -25.78 12.63 -25.97
C PRO A 191 -27.03 13.50 -25.84
N GLY A 192 -27.83 13.26 -24.82
CA GLY A 192 -29.09 13.95 -24.57
C GLY A 192 -30.33 13.29 -25.21
N ILE A 193 -30.18 12.10 -25.81
CA ILE A 193 -31.32 11.29 -26.27
C ILE A 193 -32.28 10.98 -25.11
N ASN A 194 -33.59 10.97 -25.38
CA ASN A 194 -34.61 10.63 -24.40
C ASN A 194 -35.04 9.15 -24.50
N SER A 195 -35.72 8.64 -23.47
CA SER A 195 -36.14 7.23 -23.41
C SER A 195 -37.17 6.85 -24.48
N LYS A 196 -38.00 7.81 -24.93
CA LYS A 196 -39.00 7.61 -25.97
C LYS A 196 -38.34 7.33 -27.32
N THR A 197 -37.36 8.15 -27.71
CA THR A 197 -36.61 7.98 -28.96
C THR A 197 -35.82 6.67 -28.95
N ILE A 198 -35.27 6.23 -27.81
CA ILE A 198 -34.61 4.92 -27.69
C ILE A 198 -35.60 3.77 -27.94
N SER A 199 -36.80 3.86 -27.36
CA SER A 199 -37.88 2.87 -27.52
C SER A 199 -38.30 2.74 -28.98
N GLU A 200 -38.46 3.86 -29.68
CA GLU A 200 -38.80 3.89 -31.11
C GLU A 200 -37.65 3.36 -31.98
N THR A 201 -36.40 3.79 -31.72
CA THR A 201 -35.23 3.42 -32.52
C THR A 201 -34.89 1.93 -32.42
N LEU A 202 -35.07 1.33 -31.24
CA LEU A 202 -34.76 -0.10 -31.02
C LEU A 202 -35.99 -1.01 -31.13
N ASN A 203 -37.17 -0.45 -31.44
CA ASN A 203 -38.45 -1.17 -31.43
C ASN A 203 -38.69 -1.97 -30.13
N LEU A 204 -38.41 -1.35 -28.98
CA LEU A 204 -38.54 -1.95 -27.65
C LEU A 204 -39.71 -1.32 -26.90
N SER A 205 -40.35 -2.09 -26.02
CA SER A 205 -41.39 -1.54 -25.14
C SER A 205 -40.82 -0.49 -24.18
N ARG A 206 -41.64 0.50 -23.81
CA ARG A 206 -41.25 1.55 -22.85
C ARG A 206 -40.79 0.97 -21.51
N SER A 207 -41.40 -0.13 -21.05
CA SER A 207 -41.02 -0.83 -19.82
C SER A 207 -39.65 -1.51 -19.92
N SER A 208 -39.34 -2.13 -21.06
CA SER A 208 -38.03 -2.73 -21.31
C SER A 208 -36.92 -1.67 -21.31
N VAL A 209 -37.11 -0.59 -22.07
CA VAL A 209 -36.14 0.52 -22.13
C VAL A 209 -35.93 1.14 -20.74
N LYS A 210 -37.00 1.36 -19.98
CA LYS A 210 -36.93 1.87 -18.61
C LYS A 210 -36.10 0.96 -17.71
N TYR A 211 -36.33 -0.36 -17.74
CA TYR A 211 -35.56 -1.33 -16.96
C TYR A 211 -34.06 -1.23 -17.25
N HIS A 212 -33.67 -1.18 -18.52
CA HIS A 212 -32.27 -1.11 -18.92
C HIS A 212 -31.64 0.24 -18.56
N ILE A 213 -32.35 1.36 -18.73
CA ILE A 213 -31.88 2.69 -18.31
C ILE A 213 -31.69 2.75 -16.79
N ASP A 214 -32.68 2.33 -16.01
CA ASP A 214 -32.61 2.33 -14.54
C ASP A 214 -31.43 1.47 -14.06
N LYS A 215 -31.18 0.34 -14.74
CA LYS A 215 -30.00 -0.52 -14.51
C LYS A 215 -28.69 0.21 -14.82
N LEU A 216 -28.60 0.97 -15.91
CA LEU A 216 -27.40 1.76 -16.26
C LEU A 216 -27.16 2.94 -15.28
N VAL A 217 -28.23 3.63 -14.85
CA VAL A 217 -28.19 4.74 -13.89
C VAL A 217 -27.77 4.27 -12.50
N LYS A 218 -28.35 3.16 -12.01
CA LYS A 218 -28.00 2.54 -10.72
C LYS A 218 -26.50 2.25 -10.62
N ASN A 219 -25.88 1.92 -11.74
CA ASN A 219 -24.46 1.60 -11.83
C ASN A 219 -23.57 2.80 -12.22
N LYS A 220 -24.13 4.02 -12.23
CA LYS A 220 -23.44 5.28 -12.50
C LYS A 220 -22.77 5.34 -13.89
N ILE A 221 -23.28 4.57 -14.85
CA ILE A 221 -22.78 4.51 -16.24
C ILE A 221 -23.34 5.68 -17.06
N ILE A 222 -24.61 6.00 -16.81
CA ILE A 222 -25.32 7.12 -17.43
C ILE A 222 -26.00 7.93 -16.32
N PHE A 223 -26.40 9.15 -16.63
CA PHE A 223 -27.17 10.01 -15.72
C PHE A 223 -28.26 10.75 -16.49
N PHE A 224 -29.26 11.22 -15.75
CA PHE A 224 -30.29 12.10 -16.27
C PHE A 224 -29.87 13.55 -16.07
N HIS A 225 -30.20 14.39 -17.06
CA HIS A 225 -30.21 15.83 -16.92
C HIS A 225 -31.63 16.32 -17.24
N ASP A 226 -32.22 17.10 -16.34
CA ASP A 226 -33.54 17.67 -16.56
C ASP A 226 -33.42 18.85 -17.53
N ALA A 227 -34.17 18.81 -18.63
CA ALA A 227 -34.19 19.87 -19.63
C ALA A 227 -35.66 20.22 -19.93
N GLY A 228 -36.29 20.96 -19.02
CA GLY A 228 -37.72 21.27 -19.09
C GLY A 228 -38.58 20.04 -18.79
N ASN A 229 -39.55 19.74 -19.67
CA ASN A 229 -40.50 18.62 -19.49
C ASN A 229 -39.92 17.24 -19.85
N GLU A 230 -38.67 17.15 -20.32
CA GLU A 230 -38.07 15.89 -20.74
C GLU A 230 -36.76 15.60 -20.01
N LYS A 231 -36.55 14.31 -19.70
CA LYS A 231 -35.31 13.81 -19.11
C LYS A 231 -34.35 13.38 -20.21
N LYS A 232 -33.20 14.03 -20.29
CA LYS A 232 -32.15 13.75 -21.27
C LYS A 232 -31.07 12.84 -20.67
N LEU A 233 -30.59 11.88 -21.46
CA LEU A 233 -29.62 10.87 -21.00
C LEU A 233 -28.21 11.18 -21.49
N TYR A 234 -27.24 11.08 -20.60
CA TYR A 234 -25.83 11.33 -20.91
C TYR A 234 -24.95 10.20 -20.39
N PHE A 235 -23.90 9.87 -21.14
CA PHE A 235 -22.87 8.94 -20.70
C PHE A 235 -21.94 9.60 -19.67
N ASN A 236 -21.66 8.89 -18.58
CA ASN A 236 -20.76 9.37 -17.54
C ASN A 236 -19.30 9.18 -17.97
N ARG A 237 -18.65 10.26 -18.40
CA ARG A 237 -17.19 10.29 -18.66
C ARG A 237 -16.48 10.43 -17.31
N ARG A 238 -16.10 9.30 -16.69
CA ARG A 238 -15.15 9.27 -15.58
C ARG A 238 -13.72 9.15 -16.09
#